data_AF-A0A5D2P1I3-F1
#
_entry.id   AF-A0A5D2P1I3-F1
#
_cell.length_a   1.000
_cell.length_b   1.000
_cell.length_c   1.000
_cell.angle_alpha   90.00
_cell.angle_beta   90.00
_cell.angle_gamma   90.00
#
_symmetry.space_group_name_H-M   'P 1'
#
loop_
_entity.id
_entity.type
_entity.pdbx_description
1 polymer ?
#
loop_
_entity_poly.entity_id
_entity_poly.type
_entity_poly.pdbx_seq_one_letter_code
_entity_poly.pdbx_strand_id
1 'polypeptide(L)' 'MVPLFKQIARCLNSLHFQRITVLEILQDEWFKKGYKPPKFEQDEDVNLDDNILYFTWL' A
#
# COMPACT_ATOMS: atom_id res chain seq x y z
N MET A 1 -17.45 16.57 1.65
CA MET A 1 -18.16 15.34 1.25
C MET A 1 -17.83 14.88 -0.16
N VAL A 2 -17.69 15.78 -1.15
CA VAL A 2 -17.40 15.42 -2.57
C VAL A 2 -16.04 14.72 -2.83
N PRO A 3 -14.91 15.07 -2.17
CA PRO A 3 -13.60 14.47 -2.48
C PRO A 3 -13.50 12.98 -2.15
N LEU A 4 -14.11 12.56 -1.03
CA LEU A 4 -14.09 11.17 -0.56
C LEU A 4 -14.77 10.21 -1.56
N PHE A 5 -15.96 10.59 -2.05
CA PHE A 5 -16.72 9.76 -2.98
C PHE A 5 -15.95 9.52 -4.29
N LYS A 6 -15.23 10.54 -4.78
CA LYS A 6 -14.38 10.44 -5.97
C LYS A 6 -13.23 9.43 -5.76
N GLN A 7 -12.59 9.44 -4.60
CA GLN A 7 -11.48 8.53 -4.32
C GLN A 7 -11.96 7.08 -4.16
N ILE A 8 -13.10 6.86 -3.49
CA ILE A 8 -13.72 5.53 -3.38
C ILE A 8 -14.05 4.97 -4.77
N ALA A 9 -14.65 5.79 -5.65
CA ALA A 9 -14.98 5.36 -7.01
C ALA A 9 -13.74 4.96 -7.83
N ARG A 10 -12.61 5.66 -7.67
CA ARG A 10 -11.34 5.31 -8.34
C ARG A 10 -10.70 4.04 -7.79
N CYS A 11 -10.82 3.77 -6.49
CA CYS A 11 -10.34 2.52 -5.89
C CYS A 11 -11.16 1.30 -6.36
N LEU A 12 -12.46 1.49 -6.57
CA LEU A 12 -13.40 0.45 -6.99
C LEU A 12 -13.55 0.34 -8.52
N ASN A 13 -12.66 0.93 -9.31
CA ASN A 13 -12.70 0.80 -10.77
C ASN A 13 -12.52 -0.68 -11.18
N SER A 14 -13.43 -1.19 -12.02
CA SER A 14 -13.41 -2.57 -12.50
C SER A 14 -12.22 -2.86 -13.42
N LEU A 15 -11.71 -1.85 -14.12
CA LEU A 15 -10.55 -1.96 -14.99
C LEU A 15 -9.27 -1.77 -14.16
N HIS A 16 -8.50 -2.84 -14.00
CA HIS A 16 -7.37 -2.91 -13.06
C HIS A 16 -6.33 -1.80 -13.28
N PHE A 17 -6.07 -1.47 -14.55
CA PHE A 17 -5.08 -0.47 -14.98
C PHE A 17 -5.60 0.97 -14.88
N GLN A 18 -6.89 1.16 -14.59
CA GLN A 18 -7.50 2.46 -14.35
C GLN A 18 -7.82 2.70 -12.87
N ARG A 19 -7.51 1.72 -12.00
CA ARG A 19 -7.57 1.92 -10.55
C ARG A 19 -6.49 2.90 -10.13
N ILE A 20 -6.85 3.76 -9.17
CA ILE A 20 -5.89 4.66 -8.54
C ILE A 20 -4.77 3.85 -7.87
N THR A 21 -3.54 4.32 -8.01
CA THR A 21 -2.36 3.72 -7.40
C THR A 21 -2.22 4.15 -5.94
N VAL A 22 -1.43 3.39 -5.18
CA VAL A 22 -1.08 3.76 -3.79
C VAL A 22 -0.39 5.13 -3.75
N LEU A 23 0.53 5.41 -4.69
CA LEU A 23 1.22 6.71 -4.78
C LEU A 23 0.25 7.88 -4.97
N GLU A 24 -0.73 7.73 -5.85
CA GLU A 24 -1.75 8.76 -6.09
C GLU A 24 -2.68 8.97 -4.87
N ILE A 25 -3.03 7.90 -4.14
CA ILE A 25 -3.82 8.02 -2.89
C ILE A 25 -3.01 8.78 -1.84
N LEU A 26 -1.72 8.46 -1.67
CA LEU A 26 -0.85 9.12 -0.69
C LEU A 26 -0.63 10.61 -1.00
N GLN A 27 -0.80 11.03 -2.25
CA GLN A 27 -0.71 12.42 -2.68
C GLN A 27 -2.02 13.20 -2.51
N ASP A 28 -3.16 12.53 -2.32
CA ASP A 28 -4.48 13.17 -2.21
C ASP A 28 -4.64 13.98 -0.91
N GLU A 29 -5.14 15.21 -1.04
CA GLU A 29 -5.25 16.15 0.07
C GLU A 29 -6.30 15.75 1.12
N TRP A 30 -7.35 15.03 0.70
CA TRP A 30 -8.31 14.48 1.65
C TRP A 30 -7.67 13.32 2.42
N PHE A 31 -6.95 12.42 1.72
CA PHE A 31 -6.29 11.27 2.35
C PHE A 31 -5.20 11.70 3.34
N LYS A 32 -4.39 12.72 3.02
CA LYS A 32 -3.35 13.24 3.92
C LYS A 32 -3.91 13.86 5.19
N LYS A 33 -5.19 14.28 5.22
CA LYS A 33 -5.76 15.03 6.34
C LYS A 33 -5.83 14.15 7.59
N GLY A 34 -4.85 14.34 8.48
CA GLY A 34 -4.73 13.58 9.73
C GLY A 34 -4.09 12.21 9.58
N TYR A 35 -3.66 11.84 8.36
CA TYR A 35 -2.91 10.61 8.15
C TYR A 35 -1.50 10.73 8.74
N LYS A 36 -1.11 9.71 9.50
CA LYS A 36 0.25 9.53 10.02
C LYS A 36 0.72 8.16 9.56
N PRO A 37 1.74 8.08 8.67
CA PRO A 37 2.24 6.79 8.23
C PRO A 37 2.77 6.01 9.45
N PRO A 38 2.46 4.70 9.56
CA PRO A 38 3.05 3.86 10.58
C PRO A 38 4.57 3.85 10.40
N LYS A 39 5.29 4.01 11.50
CA LYS A 39 6.73 3.74 11.53
C LYS A 39 6.89 2.28 11.86
N PHE A 40 7.43 1.52 10.92
CA PHE A 40 7.82 0.14 11.18
C PHE A 40 9.29 0.13 11.58
N GLU A 41 9.60 -0.59 12.66
CA GLU A 41 10.98 -1.04 12.89
C GLU A 41 11.25 -2.08 11.80
N GLN A 42 12.19 -1.77 10.92
CA GLN A 42 12.64 -2.74 9.93
C GLN A 42 13.57 -3.68 10.70
N ASP A 43 13.12 -4.90 10.98
CA ASP A 43 14.01 -5.94 11.50
C ASP A 43 15.20 -6.03 10.54
N GLU A 44 16.41 -6.17 11.10
CA GLU A 44 17.68 -6.21 10.37
C GLU A 44 17.56 -7.06 9.11
N ASP A 45 18.20 -6.61 8.02
CA ASP A 45 18.22 -7.25 6.69
C ASP A 45 18.11 -8.78 6.81
N VAL A 46 16.88 -9.29 6.67
CA VAL A 46 16.64 -10.73 6.62
C VAL A 46 17.34 -11.19 5.35
N ASN A 47 18.48 -11.86 5.53
CA ASN A 47 19.28 -12.32 4.43
C ASN A 47 18.41 -13.26 3.58
N LEU A 48 18.30 -12.96 2.28
CA LEU A 48 17.52 -13.77 1.36
C LEU A 48 17.97 -15.25 1.34
N ASP A 49 19.22 -15.54 1.71
CA ASP A 49 19.74 -16.90 1.89
C ASP A 49 19.02 -17.71 2.98
N ASP A 50 18.45 -17.07 4.00
CA ASP A 50 17.67 -17.75 5.04
C ASP A 50 16.33 -18.30 4.51
N ASN A 51 15.86 -17.85 3.32
CA ASN A 51 14.65 -18.38 2.70
C ASN A 51 14.83 -19.78 2.12
N ILE A 52 16.04 -20.16 1.69
CA ILE A 52 16.29 -21.51 1.14
C ILE A 52 15.99 -22.57 2.20
N LEU A 53 16.29 -22.28 3.47
CA LEU A 53 16.04 -23.18 4.59
C LEU A 53 14.55 -23.44 4.83
N TYR A 54 13.65 -22.48 4.58
CA TYR A 54 12.21 -22.71 4.77
C TYR A 54 11.59 -23.62 3.70
N PHE A 55 12.16 -23.65 2.49
CA PHE A 55 11.67 -24.48 1.39
C PHE A 55 12.26 -25.89 1.37
N THR A 56 13.37 -26.15 2.07
CA THR A 56 14.03 -27.47 2.10
C THR A 56 13.50 -28.41 3.19
N TRP A 57 12.68 -27.94 4.13
CA TRP A 57 12.04 -28.75 5.18
C TRP A 57 10.53 -29.03 4.92
N LEU A 58 10.05 -28.80 3.70
CA LEU A 58 8.75 -29.24 3.17
C LEU A 58 8.95 -30.37 2.16
#